data_AF-A0A527GJG3-F1
#
_entry.id   AF-A0A527GJG3-F1
#
_cell.length_a   1.000
_cell.length_b   1.000
_cell.length_c   1.000
_cell.angle_alpha   90.00
_cell.angle_beta   90.00
_cell.angle_gamma   90.00
#
_symmetry.space_group_name_H-M   'P 1'
#
loop_
_entity.id
_entity.type
_entity.pdbx_description
1 polymer ?
#
loop_
_entity_poly.entity_id
_entity_poly.type
_entity_poly.pdbx_seq_one_letter_code
_entity_poly.pdbx_strand_id
1 'polypeptide(L)'
;MEFIAQNMAPIMFASLIIFLLIGYPVAFSLAANGLMFFFIGVLLSPYSGGSINLAWPLLHALPDNFYGSRVMSNDTLLAIPFFTFMGIVLERSGMAEDLLDTIGQLFGPIRGGLAYAVIFVGALLAATTGVVAASVIAMGLISLPIMLRYGYDRRLASGVIAASGTLAQIIPPSLVLIVLADQLGRSVGDMYAGALIPGLVLTVLYMSYILIMSIIRPNSMPALPLEARTLGHGVMSLLVALLVTLAVSYAAYRYLAPAHGDNADILGATAGVLFIYIVAIADKRLNFNMMSRLAQQVIIVLIP
;
A
#
# COMPACT_ATOMS: atom_id res chain seq x y z
N MET A 1 -21.98 -6.22 -40.33
CA MET A 1 -22.77 -6.52 -39.12
C MET A 1 -22.32 -7.81 -38.47
N GLU A 2 -22.25 -8.92 -39.21
CA GLU A 2 -21.84 -10.23 -38.69
C GLU A 2 -20.40 -10.28 -38.15
N PHE A 3 -19.44 -9.65 -38.85
CA PHE A 3 -18.05 -9.53 -38.37
C PHE A 3 -17.93 -8.79 -37.02
N ILE A 4 -18.71 -7.72 -36.82
CA ILE A 4 -18.73 -6.93 -35.58
C ILE A 4 -19.39 -7.74 -34.46
N ALA A 5 -20.47 -8.46 -34.77
CA ALA A 5 -21.15 -9.31 -33.80
C ALA A 5 -20.25 -10.46 -33.31
N GLN A 6 -19.51 -11.12 -34.22
CA GLN A 6 -18.60 -12.22 -33.86
C GLN A 6 -17.34 -11.74 -33.12
N ASN A 7 -16.89 -10.50 -33.35
CA ASN A 7 -15.69 -9.93 -32.71
C ASN A 7 -16.02 -8.87 -31.65
N MET A 8 -17.21 -8.91 -31.08
CA MET A 8 -17.68 -7.86 -30.17
C MET A 8 -16.81 -7.73 -28.90
N ALA A 9 -16.35 -8.85 -28.31
CA ALA A 9 -15.55 -8.79 -27.08
C ALA A 9 -14.14 -8.18 -27.29
N PRO A 10 -13.35 -8.58 -28.31
CA PRO A 10 -12.10 -7.89 -28.63
C PRO A 10 -12.29 -6.40 -28.96
N ILE A 11 -13.35 -6.05 -29.68
CA ILE A 11 -13.66 -4.65 -30.02
C ILE A 11 -14.03 -3.85 -28.76
N MET A 12 -14.81 -4.44 -27.84
CA MET A 12 -15.15 -3.84 -26.54
C MET A 12 -13.91 -3.64 -25.66
N PHE A 13 -12.95 -4.57 -25.71
CA PHE A 13 -11.69 -4.45 -24.99
C PHE A 13 -10.77 -3.37 -25.58
N ALA A 14 -10.62 -3.34 -26.90
CA ALA A 14 -9.81 -2.33 -27.58
C ALA A 14 -10.37 -0.91 -27.42
N SER A 15 -11.70 -0.76 -27.51
CA SER A 15 -12.38 0.51 -27.25
C SER A 15 -12.21 0.96 -25.80
N LEU A 16 -12.29 0.05 -24.82
CA LEU A 16 -12.01 0.37 -23.42
C LEU A 16 -10.62 1.00 -23.26
N ILE A 17 -9.59 0.45 -23.92
CA ILE A 17 -8.23 1.04 -23.89
C ILE A 17 -8.26 2.48 -24.42
N ILE A 18 -8.96 2.74 -25.52
CA ILE A 18 -9.10 4.10 -26.08
C ILE A 18 -9.81 5.02 -25.08
N PHE A 19 -10.92 4.58 -24.46
CA PHE A 19 -11.63 5.35 -23.44
C PHE A 19 -10.74 5.69 -22.23
N LEU A 20 -9.88 4.75 -21.81
CA LEU A 20 -8.92 4.98 -20.73
C LEU A 20 -7.80 5.95 -21.13
N LEU A 21 -7.35 5.92 -22.39
CA LEU A 21 -6.34 6.84 -22.93
C LEU A 21 -6.84 8.29 -23.07
N ILE A 22 -8.15 8.50 -23.22
CA ILE A 22 -8.76 9.85 -23.23
C ILE A 22 -8.58 10.57 -21.88
N GLY A 23 -8.24 9.85 -20.80
CA GLY A 23 -7.98 10.43 -19.49
C GLY A 23 -9.23 10.77 -18.69
N TYR A 24 -10.41 10.32 -19.13
CA TYR A 24 -11.65 10.44 -18.37
C TYR A 24 -11.64 9.46 -17.17
N PRO A 25 -12.26 9.79 -16.01
CA PRO A 25 -12.20 8.93 -14.84
C PRO A 25 -12.65 7.50 -15.12
N VAL A 26 -11.85 6.53 -14.67
CA VAL A 26 -11.94 5.10 -15.02
C VAL A 26 -13.35 4.54 -14.81
N ALA A 27 -14.03 4.91 -13.72
CA ALA A 27 -15.38 4.44 -13.41
C ALA A 27 -16.39 4.79 -14.53
N PHE A 28 -16.36 6.03 -15.01
CA PHE A 28 -17.27 6.48 -16.07
C PHE A 28 -16.87 5.92 -17.42
N SER A 29 -15.56 5.77 -17.69
CA SER A 29 -15.07 5.12 -18.91
C SER A 29 -15.53 3.67 -19.00
N LEU A 30 -15.46 2.90 -17.91
CA LEU A 30 -15.97 1.53 -17.83
C LEU A 30 -17.49 1.48 -17.99
N ALA A 31 -18.22 2.37 -17.31
CA ALA A 31 -19.68 2.43 -17.41
C ALA A 31 -20.14 2.79 -18.82
N ALA A 32 -19.55 3.82 -19.42
CA ALA A 32 -19.88 4.25 -20.78
C ALA A 32 -19.55 3.17 -21.82
N ASN A 33 -18.37 2.56 -21.73
CA ASN A 33 -17.98 1.46 -22.63
C ASN A 33 -18.93 0.26 -22.47
N GLY A 34 -19.22 -0.15 -21.23
CA GLY A 34 -20.15 -1.25 -20.95
C GLY A 34 -21.56 -0.99 -21.48
N LEU A 35 -22.11 0.21 -21.23
CA LEU A 35 -23.45 0.61 -21.71
C LEU A 35 -23.51 0.76 -23.23
N MET A 36 -22.46 1.32 -23.85
CA MET A 36 -22.36 1.47 -25.29
C MET A 36 -22.35 0.11 -25.98
N PHE A 37 -21.53 -0.84 -25.51
CA PHE A 37 -21.49 -2.19 -26.07
C PHE A 37 -22.70 -3.04 -25.69
N PHE A 38 -23.35 -2.78 -24.56
CA PHE A 38 -24.66 -3.35 -24.27
C PHE A 38 -25.70 -2.92 -25.31
N PHE A 39 -25.80 -1.62 -25.59
CA PHE A 39 -26.71 -1.09 -26.60
C PHE A 39 -26.44 -1.68 -28.00
N ILE A 40 -25.17 -1.68 -28.42
CA ILE A 40 -24.75 -2.29 -29.70
C ILE A 40 -25.04 -3.79 -29.71
N GLY A 41 -24.78 -4.50 -28.62
CA GLY A 41 -25.01 -5.93 -28.49
C GLY A 41 -26.49 -6.31 -28.58
N VAL A 42 -27.39 -5.52 -27.97
CA VAL A 42 -28.84 -5.72 -28.11
C VAL A 42 -29.30 -5.50 -29.55
N LEU A 43 -28.78 -4.48 -30.25
CA LEU A 43 -29.11 -4.24 -31.67
C LEU A 43 -28.58 -5.33 -32.60
N LEU A 44 -27.42 -5.92 -32.28
CA LEU A 44 -26.79 -6.97 -33.07
C LEU A 44 -27.29 -8.37 -32.75
N SER A 45 -27.94 -8.58 -31.60
CA SER A 45 -28.42 -9.90 -31.15
C SER A 45 -29.28 -10.65 -32.19
N PRO A 46 -30.24 -10.01 -32.90
CA PRO A 46 -31.01 -10.69 -33.95
C PRO A 46 -30.17 -11.15 -35.15
N TYR A 47 -29.02 -10.50 -35.38
CA TYR A 47 -28.14 -10.74 -36.53
C TYR A 47 -26.95 -11.65 -36.20
N SER A 48 -26.83 -12.11 -34.96
CA SER A 48 -25.64 -12.82 -34.48
C SER A 48 -25.75 -14.36 -34.53
N GLY A 49 -26.89 -14.89 -34.99
CA GLY A 49 -27.12 -16.33 -35.07
C GLY A 49 -27.14 -17.04 -33.70
N GLY A 50 -27.50 -16.32 -32.63
CA GLY A 50 -27.57 -16.87 -31.27
C GLY A 50 -26.28 -16.77 -30.45
N SER A 51 -25.22 -16.15 -31.00
CA SER A 51 -23.96 -15.91 -30.28
C SER A 51 -24.05 -14.81 -29.20
N ILE A 52 -25.00 -13.88 -29.33
CA ILE A 52 -25.20 -12.75 -28.41
C ILE A 52 -26.61 -12.87 -27.80
N ASN A 53 -26.67 -13.15 -26.50
CA ASN A 53 -27.91 -13.27 -25.73
C ASN A 53 -28.15 -12.03 -24.86
N LEU A 54 -28.20 -10.85 -25.48
CA LEU A 54 -28.46 -9.58 -24.80
C LEU A 54 -29.86 -9.09 -25.12
N ALA A 55 -30.61 -8.66 -24.11
CA ALA A 55 -31.97 -8.13 -24.25
C ALA A 55 -32.16 -6.93 -23.32
N TRP A 56 -33.05 -6.00 -23.70
CA TRP A 56 -33.35 -4.79 -22.92
C TRP A 56 -33.64 -5.05 -21.43
N PRO A 57 -34.39 -6.11 -21.02
CA PRO A 57 -34.65 -6.36 -19.61
C PRO A 57 -33.40 -6.61 -18.75
N LEU A 58 -32.29 -7.09 -19.35
CA LEU A 58 -31.04 -7.28 -18.61
C LEU A 58 -30.45 -5.96 -18.09
N LEU A 59 -30.87 -4.81 -18.62
CA LEU A 59 -30.46 -3.51 -18.10
C LEU A 59 -30.94 -3.28 -16.67
N HIS A 60 -32.06 -3.88 -16.26
CA HIS A 60 -32.57 -3.83 -14.88
C HIS A 60 -31.66 -4.56 -13.89
N ALA A 61 -30.82 -5.49 -14.36
CA ALA A 61 -29.82 -6.12 -13.50
C ALA A 61 -28.79 -5.11 -12.98
N LEU A 62 -28.58 -3.95 -13.62
CA LEU A 62 -27.65 -2.93 -13.12
C LEU A 62 -28.17 -2.27 -11.82
N PRO A 63 -29.39 -1.69 -11.78
CA PRO A 63 -30.01 -1.26 -10.53
C PRO A 63 -30.08 -2.36 -9.47
N ASP A 64 -30.43 -3.59 -9.84
CA ASP A 64 -30.56 -4.70 -8.88
C ASP A 64 -29.20 -5.11 -8.31
N ASN A 65 -28.12 -5.08 -9.10
CA ASN A 65 -26.77 -5.32 -8.58
C ASN A 65 -26.31 -4.20 -7.65
N PHE A 66 -26.70 -2.95 -7.92
CA PHE A 66 -26.31 -1.80 -7.11
C PHE A 66 -27.11 -1.72 -5.79
N TYR A 67 -28.44 -1.67 -5.89
CA TYR A 67 -29.38 -1.48 -4.77
C TYR A 67 -29.86 -2.78 -4.14
N GLY A 68 -29.93 -3.88 -4.90
CA GLY A 68 -30.68 -5.08 -4.53
C GLY A 68 -29.97 -6.09 -3.63
N SER A 69 -28.66 -5.94 -3.34
CA SER A 69 -27.92 -6.66 -2.27
C SER A 69 -26.39 -6.70 -2.45
N ARG A 70 -25.85 -6.37 -3.63
CA ARG A 70 -24.43 -6.68 -3.95
C ARG A 70 -23.43 -5.61 -3.56
N VAL A 71 -23.78 -4.33 -3.72
CA VAL A 71 -22.86 -3.21 -3.45
C VAL A 71 -23.25 -2.46 -2.18
N MET A 72 -24.50 -1.98 -2.08
CA MET A 72 -24.91 -1.12 -0.95
C MET A 72 -25.01 -1.83 0.40
N SER A 73 -25.25 -3.15 0.42
CA SER A 73 -25.34 -3.96 1.65
C SER A 73 -24.12 -4.85 1.86
N ASN A 74 -22.99 -4.53 1.22
CA ASN A 74 -21.78 -5.31 1.31
C ASN A 74 -20.84 -4.76 2.38
N ASP A 75 -20.81 -5.44 3.52
CA ASP A 75 -20.00 -5.02 4.66
C ASP A 75 -18.50 -5.03 4.35
N THR A 76 -18.04 -5.85 3.39
CA THR A 76 -16.65 -5.87 2.93
C THR A 76 -16.27 -4.55 2.25
N LEU A 77 -17.20 -3.96 1.50
CA LEU A 77 -16.96 -2.70 0.79
C LEU A 77 -17.01 -1.48 1.73
N LEU A 78 -17.60 -1.60 2.94
CA LEU A 78 -17.48 -0.56 3.98
C LEU A 78 -16.04 -0.33 4.40
N ALA A 79 -15.15 -1.33 4.25
CA ALA A 79 -13.74 -1.17 4.52
C ALA A 79 -13.10 -0.08 3.63
N ILE A 80 -13.51 0.06 2.37
CA ILE A 80 -12.91 0.99 1.40
C ILE A 80 -12.94 2.46 1.88
N PRO A 81 -14.09 3.05 2.25
CA PRO A 81 -14.13 4.42 2.74
C PRO A 81 -13.37 4.61 4.06
N PHE A 82 -13.43 3.65 5.00
CA PHE A 82 -12.67 3.74 6.26
C PHE A 82 -11.16 3.67 6.05
N PHE A 83 -10.67 2.77 5.19
CA PHE A 83 -9.26 2.69 4.82
C PHE A 83 -8.80 3.95 4.08
N THR A 84 -9.61 4.45 3.14
CA THR A 84 -9.30 5.69 2.42
C THR A 84 -9.24 6.88 3.39
N PHE A 85 -10.19 6.98 4.33
CA PHE A 85 -10.20 8.03 5.35
C PHE A 85 -8.96 7.96 6.24
N MET A 86 -8.62 6.77 6.75
CA MET A 86 -7.40 6.55 7.54
C MET A 86 -6.15 6.95 6.76
N GLY A 87 -6.01 6.50 5.51
CA GLY A 87 -4.88 6.86 4.64
C GLY A 87 -4.74 8.38 4.45
N ILE A 88 -5.85 9.08 4.21
CA ILE A 88 -5.86 10.55 4.07
C ILE A 88 -5.47 11.23 5.39
N VAL A 89 -5.95 10.76 6.54
CA VAL A 89 -5.59 11.32 7.86
C VAL A 89 -4.09 11.16 8.12
N LEU A 90 -3.51 10.00 7.81
CA LEU A 90 -2.08 9.73 7.96
C LEU A 90 -1.22 10.55 6.99
N GLU A 91 -1.70 10.77 5.76
CA GLU A 91 -1.01 11.62 4.78
C GLU A 91 -1.05 13.10 5.20
N ARG A 92 -2.21 13.59 5.65
CA ARG A 92 -2.41 15.00 6.04
C ARG A 92 -1.78 15.37 7.37
N SER A 93 -1.45 14.40 8.22
CA SER A 93 -0.78 14.66 9.51
C SER A 93 0.72 14.97 9.38
N GLY A 94 1.31 14.83 8.20
CA GLY A 94 2.75 15.01 7.98
C GLY A 94 3.61 13.82 8.39
N MET A 95 2.98 12.73 8.85
CA MET A 95 3.68 11.54 9.34
C MET A 95 4.56 10.88 8.29
N ALA A 96 4.18 10.92 7.02
CA ALA A 96 5.00 10.40 5.92
C ALA A 96 6.38 11.09 5.84
N GLU A 97 6.42 12.40 6.09
CA GLU A 97 7.65 13.20 6.09
C GLU A 97 8.51 12.86 7.32
N ASP A 98 7.90 12.83 8.50
CA ASP A 98 8.58 12.44 9.74
C ASP A 98 9.16 11.01 9.66
N LEU A 99 8.42 10.07 9.06
CA LEU A 99 8.85 8.70 8.81
C LEU A 99 10.07 8.65 7.90
N LEU A 100 10.03 9.38 6.79
CA LEU A 100 11.15 9.46 5.85
C LEU A 100 12.40 10.07 6.48
N ASP A 101 12.26 11.15 7.24
CA ASP A 101 13.39 11.78 7.91
C ASP A 101 13.98 10.86 8.98
N THR A 102 13.13 10.18 9.75
CA THR A 102 13.57 9.29 10.83
C THR A 102 14.24 8.02 10.28
N ILE A 103 13.61 7.36 9.31
CA ILE A 103 14.14 6.14 8.68
C ILE A 103 15.33 6.48 7.77
N GLY A 104 15.32 7.65 7.12
CA GLY A 104 16.45 8.18 6.36
C GLY A 104 17.69 8.37 7.23
N GLN A 105 17.53 8.82 8.48
CA GLN A 105 18.62 8.89 9.44
C GLN A 105 19.08 7.52 9.96
N LEU A 106 18.15 6.57 10.13
CA LEU A 106 18.47 5.19 10.50
C LEU A 106 19.37 4.51 9.45
N PHE A 107 19.03 4.63 8.17
CA PHE A 107 19.81 4.06 7.06
C PHE A 107 20.90 4.99 6.51
N GLY A 108 20.94 6.24 6.97
CA GLY A 108 21.84 7.28 6.47
C GLY A 108 23.35 6.96 6.51
N PRO A 109 23.85 6.15 7.45
CA PRO A 109 25.24 5.69 7.44
C PRO A 109 25.64 4.84 6.22
N ILE A 110 24.67 4.20 5.59
CA ILE A 110 24.89 3.21 4.54
C ILE A 110 24.74 3.88 3.17
N ARG A 111 25.56 3.48 2.20
CA ARG A 111 25.40 3.89 0.80
C ARG A 111 24.06 3.38 0.27
N GLY A 112 23.28 4.23 -0.39
CA GLY A 112 21.89 3.92 -0.74
C GLY A 112 20.90 4.07 0.42
N GLY A 113 21.31 4.59 1.58
CA GLY A 113 20.49 4.73 2.79
C GLY A 113 19.12 5.37 2.57
N LEU A 114 19.06 6.47 1.82
CA LEU A 114 17.79 7.14 1.49
C LEU A 114 16.92 6.29 0.57
N ALA A 115 17.50 5.52 -0.36
CA ALA A 115 16.72 4.63 -1.22
C ALA A 115 16.11 3.47 -0.42
N TYR A 116 16.83 2.91 0.56
CA TYR A 116 16.26 1.94 1.50
C TYR A 116 15.13 2.55 2.33
N ALA A 117 15.32 3.79 2.81
CA ALA A 117 14.29 4.50 3.55
C ALA A 117 13.02 4.72 2.71
N VAL A 118 13.15 5.11 1.44
CA VAL A 118 12.00 5.24 0.53
C VAL A 118 11.29 3.90 0.34
N ILE A 119 12.02 2.80 0.12
CA ILE A 119 11.40 1.47 -0.04
C ILE A 119 10.64 1.07 1.23
N PHE A 120 11.26 1.25 2.40
CA PHE A 120 10.70 0.85 3.68
C PHE A 120 9.51 1.71 4.10
N VAL A 121 9.66 3.04 4.04
CA VAL A 121 8.57 3.96 4.36
C VAL A 121 7.45 3.84 3.33
N GLY A 122 7.79 3.70 2.06
CA GLY A 122 6.79 3.46 1.03
C GLY A 122 6.06 2.13 1.22
N ALA A 123 6.70 1.08 1.73
CA ALA A 123 6.05 -0.18 2.13
C ALA A 123 5.11 -0.01 3.34
N LEU A 124 5.50 0.79 4.33
CA LEU A 124 4.67 1.08 5.51
C LEU A 124 3.47 1.97 5.17
N LEU A 125 3.68 3.02 4.38
CA LEU A 125 2.62 3.89 3.90
C LEU A 125 1.71 3.16 2.91
N ALA A 126 2.27 2.30 2.06
CA ALA A 126 1.53 1.40 1.17
C ALA A 126 0.44 0.61 1.90
N ALA A 127 0.80 0.03 3.05
CA ALA A 127 -0.11 -0.74 3.89
C ALA A 127 -1.27 0.12 4.44
N THR A 128 -1.11 1.43 4.56
CA THR A 128 -2.15 2.30 5.13
C THR A 128 -2.99 3.02 4.08
N THR A 129 -2.41 3.38 2.94
CA THR A 129 -3.08 4.15 1.89
C THR A 129 -3.74 3.27 0.84
N GLY A 130 -3.17 2.11 0.50
CA GLY A 130 -3.73 1.18 -0.49
C GLY A 130 -3.88 1.72 -1.92
N VAL A 131 -3.35 2.93 -2.22
CA VAL A 131 -3.51 3.63 -3.50
C VAL A 131 -2.14 4.04 -4.07
N VAL A 132 -1.76 3.45 -5.21
CA VAL A 132 -0.47 3.70 -5.86
C VAL A 132 -0.28 5.16 -6.24
N ALA A 133 -1.27 5.78 -6.87
CA ALA A 133 -1.15 7.14 -7.37
C ALA A 133 -0.85 8.14 -6.23
N ALA A 134 -1.57 8.02 -5.10
CA ALA A 134 -1.36 8.86 -3.93
C ALA A 134 0.04 8.65 -3.34
N SER A 135 0.43 7.40 -3.09
CA SER A 135 1.75 7.09 -2.52
C SER A 135 2.91 7.55 -3.39
N VAL A 136 2.83 7.38 -4.72
CA VAL A 136 3.87 7.85 -5.64
C VAL A 136 3.94 9.37 -5.67
N ILE A 137 2.81 10.08 -5.65
CA ILE A 137 2.78 11.54 -5.62
C ILE A 137 3.37 12.06 -4.30
N ALA A 138 2.93 11.52 -3.16
CA ALA A 138 3.42 11.91 -1.85
C ALA A 138 4.94 11.68 -1.72
N MET A 139 5.41 10.46 -2.02
CA MET A 139 6.85 10.14 -2.00
C MET A 139 7.63 10.92 -3.06
N GLY A 140 7.04 11.22 -4.21
CA GLY A 140 7.64 12.04 -5.24
C GLY A 140 7.84 13.49 -4.80
N LEU A 141 6.87 14.08 -4.12
CA LEU A 141 6.94 15.46 -3.62
C LEU A 141 7.86 15.59 -2.42
N ILE A 142 7.90 14.59 -1.54
CA ILE A 142 8.69 14.64 -0.29
C ILE A 142 10.11 14.10 -0.51
N SER A 143 10.25 12.88 -1.02
CA SER A 143 11.54 12.17 -1.06
C SER A 143 12.44 12.61 -2.21
N LEU A 144 11.88 12.90 -3.40
CA LEU A 144 12.69 13.19 -4.58
C LEU A 144 13.57 14.43 -4.38
N PRO A 145 13.07 15.59 -3.88
CA PRO A 145 13.91 16.75 -3.64
C PRO A 145 15.05 16.46 -2.65
N ILE A 146 14.77 15.70 -1.60
CA ILE A 146 15.74 15.32 -0.57
C ILE A 146 16.84 14.43 -1.17
N MET A 147 16.48 13.39 -1.91
CA MET A 147 17.44 12.49 -2.56
C MET A 147 18.37 13.26 -3.52
N LEU A 148 17.81 14.18 -4.33
CA LEU A 148 18.59 14.99 -5.26
C LEU A 148 19.52 15.97 -4.53
N ARG A 149 19.07 16.58 -3.44
CA ARG A 149 19.89 17.46 -2.60
C ARG A 149 21.12 16.73 -2.05
N TYR A 150 20.99 15.45 -1.72
CA TYR A 150 22.09 14.61 -1.25
C TYR A 150 22.86 13.90 -2.37
N GLY A 151 22.64 14.27 -3.64
CA GLY A 151 23.45 13.80 -4.77
C GLY A 151 23.07 12.44 -5.33
N TYR A 152 21.83 11.96 -5.10
CA TYR A 152 21.34 10.77 -5.77
C TYR A 152 21.12 11.02 -7.26
N ASP A 153 21.39 10.00 -8.08
CA ASP A 153 21.05 10.02 -9.49
C ASP A 153 19.53 10.10 -9.70
N ARG A 154 19.10 11.00 -10.60
CA ARG A 154 17.69 11.25 -10.89
C ARG A 154 16.93 10.01 -11.34
N ARG A 155 17.53 9.18 -12.21
CA ARG A 155 16.85 8.00 -12.77
C ARG A 155 16.63 6.96 -11.68
N LEU A 156 17.63 6.80 -10.82
CA LEU A 156 17.52 5.90 -9.68
C LEU A 156 16.48 6.39 -8.69
N ALA A 157 16.55 7.65 -8.26
CA ALA A 157 15.61 8.21 -7.30
C ALA A 157 14.16 8.11 -7.81
N SER A 158 13.90 8.51 -9.06
CA SER A 158 12.56 8.37 -9.65
C SER A 158 12.11 6.90 -9.77
N GLY A 159 13.02 6.01 -10.14
CA GLY A 159 12.72 4.58 -10.27
C GLY A 159 12.36 3.93 -8.94
N VAL A 160 13.10 4.25 -7.89
CA VAL A 160 12.85 3.71 -6.53
C VAL A 160 11.53 4.22 -5.97
N ILE A 161 11.23 5.52 -6.14
CA ILE A 161 9.96 6.10 -5.71
C ILE A 161 8.79 5.46 -6.46
N ALA A 162 8.89 5.33 -7.78
CA ALA A 162 7.85 4.72 -8.60
C ALA A 162 7.64 3.24 -8.23
N ALA A 163 8.73 2.48 -8.06
CA ALA A 163 8.66 1.06 -7.70
C ALA A 163 8.08 0.86 -6.29
N SER A 164 8.56 1.63 -5.31
CA SER A 164 8.07 1.58 -3.93
C SER A 164 6.58 1.89 -3.83
N GLY A 165 6.07 2.86 -4.60
CA GLY A 165 4.65 3.15 -4.62
C GLY A 165 3.76 2.00 -5.12
N THR A 166 4.30 1.04 -5.90
CA THR A 166 3.54 -0.14 -6.32
C THR A 166 3.31 -1.14 -5.19
N LEU A 167 4.11 -1.07 -4.11
CA LEU A 167 3.93 -1.90 -2.92
C LEU A 167 2.56 -1.67 -2.25
N ALA A 168 1.95 -0.51 -2.46
CA ALA A 168 0.60 -0.15 -1.98
C ALA A 168 -0.49 -1.11 -2.46
N GLN A 169 -0.26 -1.84 -3.55
CA GLN A 169 -1.24 -2.81 -4.04
C GLN A 169 -1.13 -4.17 -3.34
N ILE A 170 0.07 -4.55 -2.91
CA ILE A 170 0.37 -5.93 -2.49
C ILE A 170 0.58 -6.09 -0.98
N ILE A 171 1.11 -5.07 -0.30
CA ILE A 171 1.37 -5.13 1.14
C ILE A 171 0.06 -4.88 1.89
N PRO A 172 -0.43 -5.82 2.72
CA PRO A 172 -1.63 -5.61 3.49
C PRO A 172 -1.48 -4.55 4.60
N PRO A 173 -2.57 -3.83 4.96
CA PRO A 173 -3.86 -3.82 4.28
C PRO A 173 -3.85 -3.13 2.90
N SER A 174 -4.64 -3.66 1.95
CA SER A 174 -4.68 -3.15 0.57
C SER A 174 -6.11 -3.09 0.05
N LEU A 175 -6.49 -1.93 -0.52
CA LEU A 175 -7.80 -1.72 -1.14
C LEU A 175 -8.01 -2.66 -2.34
N VAL A 176 -6.96 -2.91 -3.12
CA VAL A 176 -7.02 -3.80 -4.29
C VAL A 176 -7.36 -5.22 -3.83
N LEU A 177 -6.74 -5.69 -2.74
CA LEU A 177 -7.01 -7.02 -2.18
C LEU A 177 -8.41 -7.14 -1.57
N ILE A 178 -8.95 -6.07 -0.98
CA ILE A 178 -10.33 -6.04 -0.47
C ILE A 178 -11.32 -6.23 -1.63
N VAL A 179 -11.13 -5.48 -2.72
CA VAL A 179 -11.97 -5.61 -3.91
C VAL A 179 -11.83 -6.99 -4.55
N LEU A 180 -10.61 -7.52 -4.64
CA LEU A 180 -10.40 -8.88 -5.17
C LEU A 180 -11.03 -9.96 -4.29
N ALA A 181 -10.98 -9.82 -2.96
CA ALA A 181 -11.64 -10.73 -2.02
C ALA A 181 -13.14 -10.80 -2.29
N ASP A 182 -13.77 -9.63 -2.43
CA ASP A 182 -15.18 -9.49 -2.77
C ASP A 182 -15.53 -10.15 -4.12
N GLN A 183 -14.77 -9.84 -5.18
CA GLN A 183 -15.02 -10.38 -6.51
C GLN A 183 -14.81 -11.90 -6.60
N LEU A 184 -13.87 -12.45 -5.81
CA LEU A 184 -13.59 -13.88 -5.77
C LEU A 184 -14.47 -14.63 -4.74
N GLY A 185 -15.29 -13.93 -3.95
CA GLY A 185 -16.07 -14.53 -2.87
C GLY A 185 -15.21 -15.19 -1.79
N ARG A 186 -14.05 -14.60 -1.48
CA ARG A 186 -13.07 -15.10 -0.49
C ARG A 186 -12.95 -14.14 0.68
N SER A 187 -12.42 -14.65 1.80
CA SER A 187 -12.13 -13.82 2.97
C SER A 187 -11.02 -12.81 2.64
N VAL A 188 -11.18 -11.57 3.10
CA VAL A 188 -10.14 -10.54 3.02
C VAL A 188 -8.87 -10.98 3.75
N GLY A 189 -9.02 -11.67 4.89
CA GLY A 189 -7.90 -12.21 5.66
C GLY A 189 -7.08 -13.23 4.86
N ASP A 190 -7.74 -14.10 4.10
CA ASP A 190 -7.07 -15.08 3.24
C ASP A 190 -6.29 -14.39 2.11
N MET A 191 -6.88 -13.34 1.52
CA MET A 191 -6.19 -12.53 0.50
C MET A 191 -4.95 -11.84 1.09
N TYR A 192 -5.04 -11.31 2.31
CA TYR A 192 -3.90 -10.68 2.99
C TYR A 192 -2.79 -11.69 3.33
N ALA A 193 -3.17 -12.85 3.90
CA ALA A 193 -2.22 -13.92 4.19
C ALA A 193 -1.51 -14.41 2.91
N GLY A 194 -2.26 -14.57 1.82
CA GLY A 194 -1.72 -14.97 0.51
C GLY A 194 -0.80 -13.93 -0.12
N ALA A 195 -1.05 -12.64 0.10
CA ALA A 195 -0.25 -11.55 -0.47
C ALA A 195 1.00 -11.19 0.34
N LEU A 196 1.05 -11.56 1.64
CA LEU A 196 2.15 -11.21 2.54
C LEU A 196 3.51 -11.70 2.03
N ILE A 197 3.62 -12.98 1.66
CA ILE A 197 4.88 -13.57 1.18
C ILE A 197 5.33 -12.89 -0.14
N PRO A 198 4.48 -12.82 -1.18
CA PRO A 198 4.81 -12.06 -2.40
C PRO A 198 5.24 -10.61 -2.15
N GLY A 199 4.55 -9.89 -1.26
CA GLY A 199 4.87 -8.50 -0.93
C GLY A 199 6.24 -8.35 -0.26
N LEU A 200 6.57 -9.25 0.68
CA LEU A 200 7.89 -9.28 1.32
C LEU A 200 8.99 -9.65 0.32
N VAL A 201 8.76 -10.64 -0.55
CA VAL A 201 9.71 -11.01 -1.61
C VAL A 201 9.99 -9.82 -2.52
N LEU A 202 8.95 -9.10 -2.95
CA LEU A 202 9.11 -7.92 -3.80
C LEU A 202 9.90 -6.81 -3.10
N THR A 203 9.62 -6.57 -1.82
CA THR A 203 10.36 -5.61 -1.00
C THR A 203 11.84 -5.99 -0.89
N VAL A 204 12.15 -7.28 -0.65
CA VAL A 204 13.53 -7.79 -0.60
C VAL A 204 14.21 -7.66 -1.96
N LEU A 205 13.51 -7.90 -3.08
CA LEU A 205 14.06 -7.72 -4.42
C LEU A 205 14.42 -6.24 -4.67
N TYR A 206 13.56 -5.30 -4.25
CA TYR A 206 13.85 -3.87 -4.35
C TYR A 206 15.06 -3.48 -3.49
N MET A 207 15.13 -3.95 -2.25
CA MET A 207 16.29 -3.70 -1.38
C MET A 207 17.57 -4.31 -1.97
N SER A 208 17.51 -5.52 -2.52
CA SER A 208 18.64 -6.20 -3.15
C SER A 208 19.12 -5.45 -4.39
N TYR A 209 18.20 -4.88 -5.18
CA TYR A 209 18.56 -4.01 -6.29
C TYR A 209 19.36 -2.78 -5.85
N ILE A 210 18.94 -2.11 -4.75
CA ILE A 210 19.71 -0.99 -4.17
C ILE A 210 21.07 -1.46 -3.67
N LEU A 211 21.13 -2.62 -3.02
CA LEU A 211 22.40 -3.18 -2.54
C LEU A 211 23.38 -3.39 -3.70
N ILE A 212 22.94 -4.06 -4.76
CA ILE A 212 23.74 -4.29 -5.97
C ILE A 212 24.19 -2.95 -6.57
N MET A 213 23.26 -2.00 -6.71
CA MET A 213 23.57 -0.71 -7.33
C MET A 213 24.48 0.17 -6.46
N SER A 214 24.43 0.03 -5.13
CA SER A 214 25.33 0.73 -4.20
C SER A 214 26.79 0.27 -4.33
N ILE A 215 27.00 -0.95 -4.79
CA ILE A 215 28.32 -1.53 -5.07
C ILE A 215 28.78 -1.16 -6.48
N ILE A 216 27.91 -1.28 -7.48
CA ILE A 216 28.26 -1.03 -8.89
C ILE A 216 28.42 0.47 -9.18
N ARG A 217 27.57 1.33 -8.62
CA ARG A 217 27.55 2.78 -8.84
C ARG A 217 27.48 3.55 -7.52
N PRO A 218 28.51 3.48 -6.66
CA PRO A 218 28.49 4.11 -5.34
C PRO A 218 28.30 5.62 -5.39
N ASN A 219 28.80 6.28 -6.45
CA ASN A 219 28.67 7.73 -6.63
C ASN A 219 27.23 8.17 -6.96
N SER A 220 26.38 7.26 -7.44
CA SER A 220 24.99 7.57 -7.80
C SER A 220 24.02 7.53 -6.61
N MET A 221 24.48 7.06 -5.45
CA MET A 221 23.67 6.90 -4.23
C MET A 221 24.55 7.01 -2.98
N PRO A 222 25.12 8.19 -2.73
CA PRO A 222 26.02 8.41 -1.59
C PRO A 222 25.29 8.19 -0.25
N ALA A 223 26.07 7.89 0.78
CA ALA A 223 25.58 7.89 2.15
C ALA A 223 25.30 9.33 2.63
N LEU A 224 24.38 9.51 3.56
CA LEU A 224 24.11 10.83 4.14
C LEU A 224 25.35 11.39 4.84
N PRO A 225 25.70 12.67 4.65
CA PRO A 225 26.84 13.29 5.35
C PRO A 225 26.61 13.30 6.88
N LEU A 226 27.69 13.29 7.67
CA LEU A 226 27.60 13.19 9.14
C LEU A 226 26.83 14.38 9.73
N GLU A 227 26.93 15.55 9.11
CA GLU A 227 26.24 16.78 9.46
C GLU A 227 24.71 16.67 9.34
N ALA A 228 24.22 15.77 8.49
CA ALA A 228 22.80 15.50 8.31
C ALA A 228 22.27 14.37 9.23
N ARG A 229 23.14 13.70 10.01
CA ARG A 229 22.77 12.57 10.88
C ARG A 229 22.51 13.05 12.31
N THR A 230 21.31 13.57 12.56
CA THR A 230 20.97 14.20 13.86
C THR A 230 20.62 13.21 14.98
N LEU A 231 20.13 12.02 14.65
CA LEU A 231 19.63 11.02 15.62
C LEU A 231 20.71 10.12 16.25
N GLY A 232 21.95 10.15 15.73
CA GLY A 232 23.08 9.41 16.29
C GLY A 232 22.97 7.88 16.17
N HIS A 233 23.67 7.14 17.05
CA HIS A 233 23.67 5.68 17.08
C HIS A 233 22.56 5.16 17.99
N GLY A 234 21.67 4.31 17.46
CA GLY A 234 20.59 3.73 18.25
C GLY A 234 20.01 2.42 17.72
N VAL A 235 20.65 1.81 16.73
CA VAL A 235 20.18 0.58 16.09
C VAL A 235 20.04 -0.55 17.10
N MET A 236 20.99 -0.70 18.04
CA MET A 236 20.90 -1.72 19.09
C MET A 236 19.74 -1.50 20.04
N SER A 237 19.49 -0.24 20.43
CA SER A 237 18.32 0.09 21.26
C SER A 237 17.01 -0.16 20.52
N LEU A 238 16.96 0.09 19.21
CA LEU A 238 15.80 -0.24 18.37
C LEU A 238 15.59 -1.75 18.24
N LEU A 239 16.66 -2.53 18.07
CA LEU A 239 16.58 -4.00 18.03
C LEU A 239 16.08 -4.57 19.36
N VAL A 240 16.57 -4.05 20.49
CA VAL A 240 16.07 -4.43 21.82
C VAL A 240 14.59 -4.07 21.96
N ALA A 241 14.19 -2.86 21.56
CA ALA A 241 12.78 -2.46 21.59
C ALA A 241 11.90 -3.36 20.73
N LEU A 242 12.36 -3.75 19.54
CA LEU A 242 11.66 -4.68 18.66
C LEU A 242 11.52 -6.07 19.30
N LEU A 243 12.58 -6.60 19.89
CA LEU A 243 12.56 -7.89 20.59
C LEU A 243 11.62 -7.87 21.80
N VAL A 244 11.64 -6.79 22.57
CA VAL A 244 10.70 -6.58 23.69
C VAL A 244 9.26 -6.53 23.19
N THR A 245 9.00 -5.80 22.11
CA THR A 245 7.67 -5.73 21.49
C THR A 245 7.19 -7.11 21.07
N LEU A 246 8.03 -7.89 20.38
CA LEU A 246 7.71 -9.27 19.96
C LEU A 246 7.46 -10.19 21.17
N ALA A 247 8.27 -10.08 22.22
CA ALA A 247 8.11 -10.86 23.44
C ALA A 247 6.80 -10.54 24.15
N VAL A 248 6.45 -9.25 24.29
CA VAL A 248 5.18 -8.81 24.90
C VAL A 248 4.00 -9.23 24.04
N SER A 249 4.07 -9.04 22.72
CA SER A 249 3.01 -9.48 21.80
C SER A 249 2.78 -10.99 21.89
N TYR A 250 3.84 -11.79 21.94
CA TYR A 250 3.75 -13.23 22.07
C TYR A 250 3.21 -13.67 23.44
N ALA A 251 3.63 -13.01 24.52
CA ALA A 251 3.10 -13.27 25.85
C ALA A 251 1.60 -12.92 25.95
N ALA A 252 1.20 -11.78 25.40
CA ALA A 252 -0.19 -11.36 25.33
C ALA A 252 -1.04 -12.31 24.48
N TYR A 253 -0.53 -12.72 23.31
CA TYR A 253 -1.16 -13.75 22.48
C TYR A 253 -1.36 -15.05 23.27
N ARG A 254 -0.32 -15.57 23.92
CA ARG A 254 -0.41 -16.82 24.70
C ARG A 254 -1.41 -16.74 25.85
N TYR A 255 -1.55 -15.57 26.46
CA TYR A 255 -2.52 -15.33 27.53
C TYR A 255 -3.96 -15.19 27.02
N LEU A 256 -4.15 -14.53 25.87
CA LEU A 256 -5.47 -14.22 25.30
C LEU A 256 -6.02 -15.34 24.40
N ALA A 257 -5.16 -16.19 23.83
CA ALA A 257 -5.53 -17.27 22.93
C ALA A 257 -6.58 -18.22 23.52
N PRO A 258 -6.51 -18.66 24.80
CA PRO A 258 -7.54 -19.51 25.38
C PRO A 258 -8.93 -18.86 25.47
N ALA A 259 -9.00 -17.53 25.51
CA ALA A 259 -10.25 -16.79 25.71
C ALA A 259 -10.83 -16.20 24.41
N HIS A 260 -9.99 -15.87 23.42
CA HIS A 260 -10.39 -15.10 22.24
C HIS A 260 -10.14 -15.81 20.90
N GLY A 261 -9.56 -17.02 20.90
CA GLY A 261 -9.31 -17.80 19.69
C GLY A 261 -8.51 -17.01 18.65
N ASP A 262 -8.98 -16.98 17.41
CA ASP A 262 -8.32 -16.33 16.26
C ASP A 262 -8.14 -14.80 16.45
N ASN A 263 -8.97 -14.15 17.26
CA ASN A 263 -8.82 -12.72 17.55
C ASN A 263 -7.62 -12.42 18.45
N ALA A 264 -7.05 -13.43 19.13
CA ALA A 264 -5.92 -13.24 20.04
C ALA A 264 -4.65 -12.78 19.31
N ASP A 265 -4.50 -13.08 18.02
CA ASP A 265 -3.36 -12.65 17.21
C ASP A 265 -3.32 -11.11 17.11
N ILE A 266 -4.46 -10.51 16.76
CA ILE A 266 -4.62 -9.06 16.61
C ILE A 266 -4.50 -8.39 17.97
N LEU A 267 -5.16 -8.94 19.01
CA LEU A 267 -5.12 -8.37 20.36
C LEU A 267 -3.71 -8.43 20.97
N GLY A 268 -3.00 -9.54 20.77
CA GLY A 268 -1.62 -9.71 21.22
C GLY A 268 -0.68 -8.72 20.54
N ALA A 269 -0.75 -8.60 19.21
CA ALA A 269 0.03 -7.62 18.47
C ALA A 269 -0.25 -6.17 18.93
N THR A 270 -1.54 -5.84 19.12
CA THR A 270 -1.97 -4.51 19.60
C THR A 270 -1.41 -4.22 20.99
N ALA A 271 -1.45 -5.19 21.90
CA ALA A 271 -0.92 -5.02 23.26
C ALA A 271 0.59 -4.74 23.27
N GLY A 272 1.38 -5.45 22.46
CA GLY A 272 2.82 -5.21 22.36
C GLY A 272 3.16 -3.83 21.77
N VAL A 273 2.46 -3.43 20.70
CA VAL A 273 2.61 -2.11 20.07
C VAL A 273 2.25 -0.98 21.05
N LEU A 274 1.12 -1.10 21.75
CA LEU A 274 0.72 -0.12 22.78
C LEU A 274 1.72 -0.06 23.93
N PHE A 275 2.22 -1.21 24.38
CA PHE A 275 3.21 -1.26 25.46
C PHE A 275 4.48 -0.49 25.09
N ILE A 276 5.08 -0.78 23.92
CA ILE A 276 6.32 -0.12 23.52
C ILE A 276 6.11 1.37 23.24
N TYR A 277 4.95 1.75 22.71
CA TYR A 277 4.58 3.15 22.49
C TYR A 277 4.47 3.93 23.81
N ILE A 278 3.78 3.37 24.81
CA ILE A 278 3.67 3.97 26.15
C ILE A 278 5.05 4.12 26.79
N VAL A 279 5.91 3.08 26.68
CA VAL A 279 7.29 3.14 27.18
C VAL A 279 8.08 4.25 26.48
N ALA A 280 7.97 4.39 25.16
CA ALA A 280 8.65 5.45 24.41
C ALA A 280 8.21 6.86 24.80
N ILE A 281 6.90 7.07 25.00
CA ILE A 281 6.35 8.33 25.47
C ILE A 281 6.78 8.63 26.90
N ALA A 282 6.73 7.63 27.78
CA ALA A 282 7.12 7.77 29.18
C ALA A 282 8.60 8.15 29.29
N ASP A 283 9.48 7.46 28.56
CA ASP A 283 10.90 7.77 28.49
C ASP A 283 11.15 9.21 27.99
N LYS A 284 10.34 9.69 27.03
CA LYS A 284 10.45 11.05 26.46
C LYS A 284 10.03 12.13 27.46
N ARG A 285 8.91 11.90 28.16
CA ARG A 285 8.33 12.88 29.08
C ARG A 285 9.06 12.92 30.42
N LEU A 286 9.53 11.77 30.89
CA LEU A 286 10.14 11.62 32.21
C LEU A 286 11.67 11.67 32.17
N ASN A 287 12.28 11.74 30.97
CA ASN A 287 13.73 11.80 30.75
C ASN A 287 14.50 10.64 31.42
N PHE A 288 13.93 9.44 31.42
CA PHE A 288 14.59 8.26 32.00
C PHE A 288 15.85 7.82 31.24
N ASN A 289 16.01 8.26 29.98
CA ASN A 289 17.13 7.89 29.10
C ASN A 289 17.30 6.36 28.96
N MET A 290 16.21 5.61 29.04
CA MET A 290 16.23 4.15 28.87
C MET A 290 16.44 3.75 27.41
N MET A 291 15.93 4.52 26.44
CA MET A 291 16.09 4.24 25.02
C MET A 291 16.94 5.31 24.33
N SER A 292 17.63 4.90 23.26
CA SER A 292 18.32 5.87 22.40
C SER A 292 17.32 6.82 21.73
N ARG A 293 17.72 8.06 21.48
CA ARG A 293 16.87 9.05 20.79
C ARG A 293 16.37 8.55 19.43
N LEU A 294 17.22 7.83 18.70
CA LEU A 294 16.84 7.19 17.44
C LEU A 294 15.72 6.17 17.65
N ALA A 295 15.88 5.23 18.59
CA ALA A 295 14.87 4.20 18.82
C ALA A 295 13.53 4.81 19.26
N GLN A 296 13.58 5.79 20.17
CA GLN A 296 12.42 6.51 20.64
C GLN A 296 11.68 7.23 19.50
N GLN A 297 12.41 7.98 18.67
CA GLN A 297 11.81 8.71 17.56
C GLN A 297 11.21 7.74 16.52
N VAL A 298 11.92 6.66 16.19
CA VAL A 298 11.40 5.61 15.29
C VAL A 298 10.09 5.04 15.83
N ILE A 299 10.02 4.65 17.11
CA ILE A 299 8.82 4.05 17.70
C ILE A 299 7.65 5.03 17.68
N ILE A 300 7.87 6.29 18.07
CA ILE A 300 6.81 7.30 18.16
C ILE A 300 6.26 7.65 16.78
N VAL A 301 7.12 7.72 15.77
CA VAL A 301 6.72 8.11 14.41
C VAL A 301 6.10 6.93 13.65
N LEU A 302 6.51 5.69 13.94
CA LEU A 302 6.03 4.48 13.26
C LEU A 302 4.70 3.96 13.81
N ILE A 303 4.32 4.36 15.03
CA ILE A 303 3.05 4.00 15.66
C ILE A 303 2.15 5.25 15.68
N PRO A 304 1.26 5.41 14.69
CA PRO A 304 0.32 6.53 14.59
C PRO A 304 -0.74 6.55 15.70
#